data_AF-A0A352PC30-F1
#
_entry.id   AF-A0A352PC30-F1
#
_cell.length_a   1.000
_cell.length_b   1.000
_cell.length_c   1.000
_cell.angle_alpha   90.00
_cell.angle_beta   90.00
_cell.angle_gamma   90.00
#
_symmetry.space_group_name_H-M   'P 1'
#
loop_
_entity.id
_entity.type
_entity.pdbx_description
1 polymer ?
#
loop_
_entity_poly.entity_id
_entity_poly.type
_entity_poly.pdbx_seq_one_letter_code
_entity_poly.pdbx_strand_id
1 'polypeptide(L)' 'MAGLAGGIALIIMLIATVQIMVSGDNAEAVKKGKELFTGAVTGLLFIIFSVTLLRLVAGDIIKLPGF' A
#
# COMPACT_ATOMS: atom_id res chain seq x y z
N MET A 1 12.77 -7.63 2.91
CA MET A 1 11.32 -7.86 3.09
C MET A 1 10.46 -6.68 2.62
N ALA A 2 10.73 -5.43 3.01
CA ALA A 2 9.90 -4.27 2.64
C ALA A 2 9.69 -4.08 1.12
N GLY A 3 10.70 -4.35 0.29
CA GLY A 3 10.56 -4.28 -1.18
C GLY A 3 9.59 -5.31 -1.76
N LEU A 4 9.46 -6.48 -1.13
CA LEU A 4 8.54 -7.53 -1.59
C LEU A 4 7.08 -7.13 -1.32
N ALA A 5 6.82 -6.55 -0.15
CA ALA A 5 5.50 -6.05 0.23
C ALA A 5 5.07 -4.86 -0.64
N GLY A 6 6.01 -3.98 -1.01
CA GLY A 6 5.76 -2.89 -1.97
C GLY A 6 5.42 -3.41 -3.37
N GLY A 7 6.14 -4.44 -3.85
CA GLY A 7 5.87 -5.08 -5.13
C GLY A 7 4.48 -5.76 -5.19
N ILE A 8 4.08 -6.44 -4.12
CA ILE A 8 2.74 -7.07 -4.02
C ILE A 8 1.64 -6.02 -4.02
N ALA A 9 1.81 -4.92 -3.27
CA ALA A 9 0.85 -3.82 -3.25
C ALA A 9 0.65 -3.18 -4.63
N LEU A 10 1.73 -3.05 -5.42
CA LEU A 10 1.66 -2.57 -6.81
C LEU A 10 0.84 -3.49 -7.71
N ILE A 11 1.02 -4.81 -7.58
CA ILE A 11 0.23 -5.79 -8.37
C ILE A 11 -1.26 -5.70 -8.00
N ILE A 12 -1.58 -5.61 -6.70
CA ILE A 12 -2.97 -5.47 -6.24
C ILE A 12 -3.60 -4.17 -6.76
N MET A 13 -2.87 -3.05 -6.72
CA MET A 13 -3.34 -1.78 -7.28
C MET A 13 -3.58 -1.86 -8.78
N LEU A 14 -2.71 -2.54 -9.54
CA LEU A 14 -2.90 -2.75 -10.98
C LEU A 14 -4.16 -3.56 -11.27
N ILE A 15 -4.39 -4.67 -10.56
CA ILE A 15 -5.59 -5.49 -10.71
C ILE A 15 -6.84 -4.68 -10.36
N ALA A 16 -6.82 -3.92 -9.28
CA ALA A 16 -7.93 -3.06 -8.88
C ALA A 16 -8.23 -2.01 -9.96
N THR A 17 -7.20 -1.41 -10.56
CA THR A 17 -7.35 -0.39 -11.61
C THR A 17 -7.93 -0.98 -12.90
N VAL A 18 -7.46 -2.17 -13.31
CA VAL A 18 -8.03 -2.89 -14.46
C VAL A 18 -9.48 -3.28 -14.17
N GLN A 19 -9.79 -3.72 -12.95
CA GLN A 19 -11.16 -4.04 -12.55
C GLN A 19 -12.06 -2.80 -12.64
N ILE A 20 -11.64 -1.64 -12.14
CA ILE A 20 -12.38 -0.37 -12.29
C ILE A 20 -12.61 -0.02 -13.77
N MET A 21 -11.57 -0.16 -14.61
CA MET A 21 -11.63 0.22 -16.03
C MET A 21 -12.53 -0.70 -16.85
N VAL A 22 -12.51 -2.01 -16.59
CA VAL A 22 -13.34 -3.02 -17.27
C VAL A 22 -14.79 -3.03 -16.75
N SER A 23 -15.04 -2.45 -15.57
CA SER A 23 -16.38 -2.40 -14.95
C SER A 23 -17.44 -1.65 -15.76
N GLY A 24 -17.05 -0.81 -16.73
CA GLY A 24 -17.98 -0.09 -17.60
C GLY A 24 -19.02 0.72 -16.80
N ASP A 25 -20.30 0.56 -17.13
CA ASP A 25 -21.45 1.25 -16.51
C ASP A 25 -21.89 0.64 -15.15
N ASN A 26 -21.23 -0.43 -14.69
CA ASN A 26 -21.58 -1.06 -13.42
C ASN A 26 -21.00 -0.27 -12.23
N ALA A 27 -21.79 0.67 -11.71
CA ALA A 27 -21.46 1.50 -10.56
C ALA A 27 -21.00 0.70 -9.32
N GLU A 28 -21.51 -0.53 -9.14
CA GLU A 28 -21.17 -1.39 -8.01
C GLU A 28 -19.76 -1.98 -8.13
N ALA A 29 -19.39 -2.38 -9.35
CA ALA A 29 -18.05 -2.91 -9.65
C ALA A 29 -16.98 -1.81 -9.59
N VAL A 30 -17.29 -0.60 -10.07
CA VAL A 30 -16.43 0.59 -9.92
C VAL A 30 -16.22 0.91 -8.44
N LYS A 31 -17.29 0.87 -7.62
CA LYS A 31 -17.19 1.14 -6.17
C LYS A 31 -16.28 0.12 -5.48
N LYS A 32 -16.47 -1.18 -5.73
CA LYS A 32 -15.60 -2.24 -5.19
C LYS A 32 -14.13 -2.07 -5.60
N GLY A 33 -13.90 -1.75 -6.88
CA GLY A 33 -12.55 -1.51 -7.38
C GLY A 33 -11.88 -0.32 -6.70
N LYS A 34 -12.62 0.78 -6.45
CA LYS A 34 -12.12 1.94 -5.71
C LYS A 34 -11.82 1.62 -4.24
N GLU A 35 -12.65 0.81 -3.58
CA GLU A 35 -12.39 0.35 -2.21
C GLU A 35 -11.12 -0.50 -2.13
N LEU A 36 -10.95 -1.45 -3.07
CA LEU A 36 -9.74 -2.26 -3.19
C LEU A 36 -8.49 -1.41 -3.44
N PHE A 37 -8.58 -0.46 -4.37
CA PHE A 37 -7.48 0.45 -4.69
C PHE A 37 -7.09 1.30 -3.46
N THR A 38 -8.08 1.90 -2.80
CA THR A 38 -7.86 2.74 -1.61
C THR A 38 -7.28 1.91 -0.46
N GLY A 39 -7.74 0.68 -0.27
CA GLY A 39 -7.19 -0.25 0.71
C GLY A 39 -5.73 -0.60 0.42
N ALA A 40 -5.38 -0.87 -0.84
CA ALA A 40 -4.01 -1.17 -1.24
C ALA A 40 -3.07 0.04 -1.05
N VAL A 41 -3.53 1.24 -1.41
CA VAL A 41 -2.80 2.51 -1.18
C VAL A 41 -2.58 2.73 0.32
N THR A 42 -3.61 2.52 1.13
CA THR A 42 -3.54 2.69 2.60
C THR A 42 -2.57 1.70 3.23
N GLY A 43 -2.61 0.42 2.81
CA GLY A 43 -1.68 -0.60 3.26
C GLY A 43 -0.23 -0.28 2.88
N LEU A 44 0.01 0.21 1.66
CA LEU A 44 1.34 0.63 1.23
C LEU A 44 1.86 1.82 2.05
N LEU A 45 1.01 2.85 2.22
CA LEU A 45 1.31 3.99 3.09
C LEU A 45 1.66 3.54 4.51
N PHE A 46 0.88 2.61 5.08
CA PHE A 46 1.12 2.09 6.41
C PHE A 46 2.49 1.43 6.56
N ILE A 47 2.91 0.63 5.57
CA ILE A 47 4.24 0.00 5.57
C ILE A 47 5.34 1.06 5.48
N ILE A 48 5.20 2.05 4.59
CA ILE A 48 6.17 3.15 4.43
C ILE A 48 6.30 3.92 5.75
N PHE A 49 5.18 4.32 6.35
CA PHE A 49 5.16 5.01 7.64
C PHE A 49 5.75 4.15 8.75
N SER A 50 5.41 2.86 8.82
CA SER A 50 5.94 1.95 9.83
C SER A 50 7.47 1.89 9.77
N VAL A 51 8.06 1.70 8.59
CA VAL A 51 9.52 1.68 8.43
C VAL A 51 10.15 3.04 8.72
N THR A 52 9.50 4.13 8.30
CA THR A 52 10.01 5.49 8.53
C THR A 52 9.99 5.87 10.00
N LEU A 53 8.89 5.60 10.70
CA LEU A 53 8.76 5.80 12.14
C LEU A 53 9.75 4.94 12.90
N LEU A 54 9.94 3.68 12.48
CA LEU A 54 10.88 2.80 13.13
C LEU A 54 12.33 3.26 12.92
N ARG A 55 12.70 3.78 11.74
CA ARG A 55 13.99 4.45 11.54
C ARG A 55 14.15 5.72 12.37
N LEU A 56 13.11 6.55 12.44
CA LEU A 56 13.13 7.78 13.23
C LEU A 56 13.30 7.49 14.73
N VAL A 57 12.52 6.56 15.26
CA VAL A 57 12.56 6.22 16.69
C VAL A 57 13.79 5.36 17.01
N ALA A 58 14.07 4.30 16.25
CA ALA A 58 15.18 3.39 16.53
C ALA A 58 16.54 4.02 16.20
N GLY A 59 16.65 4.77 15.10
CA GLY A 59 17.88 5.41 14.65
C GLY A 59 18.15 6.74 15.37
N ASP A 60 17.21 7.67 15.34
CA ASP A 60 17.47 9.05 15.82
C ASP A 60 17.22 9.22 17.33
N ILE A 61 16.21 8.56 17.91
CA ILE A 61 15.87 8.71 19.33
C ILE A 61 16.64 7.71 20.21
N ILE A 62 16.59 6.42 19.85
CA ILE A 62 17.16 5.34 20.68
C ILE A 62 18.60 5.01 20.28
N LYS A 63 19.05 5.39 19.07
CA LYS A 63 20.38 5.09 18.51
C LYS A 63 20.75 3.61 18.61
N LEU A 64 19.83 2.73 18.22
CA LEU A 64 20.10 1.29 18.20
C LEU A 64 21.06 0.97 17.02
N PRO A 65 22.29 0.50 17.29
CA PRO A 65 23.23 0.18 16.22
C PRO A 65 22.76 -1.07 15.47
N GLY A 66 22.55 -0.95 14.16
CA GLY A 66 22.14 -2.06 13.29
C GLY A 66 20.73 -1.96 12.70
N PHE A 67 20.06 -0.82 12.84
CA PHE A 67 18.82 -0.49 12.12
C PHE A 67 19.01 0.64 11.11
#